data_AF-A0A445MQU3-F1
#
_entry.id   AF-A0A445MQU3-F1
#
_cell.length_a   1.000
_cell.length_b   1.000
_cell.length_c   1.000
_cell.angle_alpha   90.00
_cell.angle_beta   90.00
_cell.angle_gamma   90.00
#
_symmetry.space_group_name_H-M   'P 1'
#
loop_
_entity.id
_entity.type
_entity.pdbx_description
1 polymer ?
#
loop_
_entity_poly.entity_id
_entity_poly.type
_entity_poly.pdbx_seq_one_letter_code
_entity_poly.pdbx_strand_id
1 'polypeptide(L)'
;MHEIKKFRSRITVEADLGKKGVEKTDVYVYQDGKLIETHFEKTFDDIREISNEIRSLYTDSQVEVCCIGEDCAGGLHRWSIDDQEDMV
;
A
#
# COMPACT_ATOMS: atom_id res chain seq x y z
N MET A 1 -5.89 -29.00 -3.01
CA MET A 1 -5.12 -28.38 -4.11
C MET A 1 -5.01 -26.91 -3.74
N HIS A 2 -3.80 -26.39 -3.47
CA HIS A 2 -3.64 -24.97 -3.18
C HIS A 2 -3.56 -24.25 -4.53
N GLU A 3 -4.65 -23.63 -4.95
CA GLU A 3 -4.61 -22.69 -6.07
C GLU A 3 -3.77 -21.49 -5.65
N ILE A 4 -2.58 -21.40 -6.23
CA ILE A 4 -1.74 -20.22 -6.10
C ILE A 4 -2.42 -19.16 -6.96
N LYS A 5 -3.15 -18.21 -6.33
CA LYS A 5 -3.67 -17.01 -7.02
C LYS A 5 -2.51 -16.41 -7.80
N LYS A 6 -2.58 -16.48 -9.13
CA LYS A 6 -1.51 -16.03 -10.02
C LYS A 6 -1.82 -14.60 -10.44
N PHE A 7 -1.37 -13.65 -9.63
CA PHE A 7 -1.50 -12.24 -9.96
C PHE A 7 -0.70 -11.93 -11.22
N ARG A 8 -1.29 -11.14 -12.11
CA ARG A 8 -0.69 -10.79 -13.39
C ARG A 8 0.43 -9.77 -13.26
N SER A 9 0.34 -8.94 -12.23
CA SER A 9 1.25 -7.86 -11.88
C SER A 9 1.28 -7.64 -10.38
N ARG A 10 2.39 -7.10 -9.86
CA ARG A 10 2.48 -6.65 -8.47
C ARG A 10 2.44 -5.13 -8.39
N ILE A 11 1.56 -4.58 -7.58
CA ILE A 11 1.50 -3.17 -7.27
C ILE A 11 1.99 -2.93 -5.85
N THR A 12 2.91 -1.99 -5.70
CA THR A 12 3.46 -1.57 -4.42
C THR A 12 3.11 -0.11 -4.21
N VAL A 13 2.35 0.18 -3.14
CA VAL A 13 2.06 1.53 -2.67
C VAL A 13 3.04 1.83 -1.55
N GLU A 14 4.00 2.69 -1.82
CA GLU A 14 5.01 3.12 -0.84
C GLU A 14 4.64 4.50 -0.30
N ALA A 15 4.69 4.69 1.02
CA ALA A 15 4.42 5.98 1.65
C ALA A 15 5.38 6.22 2.82
N ASP A 16 5.97 7.41 2.90
CA ASP A 16 6.92 7.77 3.97
C ASP A 16 6.23 8.53 5.12
N LEU A 17 5.79 7.83 6.16
CA LEU A 17 5.01 8.42 7.27
C LEU A 17 5.84 9.31 8.22
N GLY A 18 7.14 9.49 7.96
CA GLY A 18 8.04 10.26 8.79
C GLY A 18 8.13 9.74 10.24
N LYS A 19 8.48 10.62 11.18
CA LYS A 19 8.77 10.25 12.58
C LYS A 19 7.55 10.14 13.51
N LYS A 20 6.33 10.38 13.02
CA LYS A 20 5.11 10.38 13.86
C LYS A 20 3.80 9.98 13.17
N GLY A 21 3.76 9.69 11.87
CA GLY A 21 2.51 9.35 11.17
C GLY A 21 1.44 10.46 11.15
N VAL A 22 1.79 11.67 11.61
CA VAL A 22 0.91 12.86 11.70
C VAL A 22 1.28 13.91 10.64
N GLU A 23 2.43 13.75 9.99
CA GLU A 23 2.87 14.65 8.93
C GLU A 23 2.30 14.20 7.58
N LYS A 24 2.01 15.18 6.72
CA LYS A 24 1.66 14.92 5.33
C LYS A 24 2.82 14.17 4.66
N THR A 25 2.49 13.10 3.94
CA THR A 25 3.44 12.22 3.28
C THR A 25 3.23 12.18 1.78
N ASP A 26 4.28 11.81 1.07
CA ASP A 26 4.23 11.52 -0.35
C ASP A 26 4.08 10.01 -0.54
N VAL A 27 3.13 9.64 -1.38
CA VAL A 27 2.77 8.26 -1.72
C VAL A 27 3.18 7.99 -3.15
N TYR A 28 3.89 6.89 -3.35
CA TYR A 28 4.42 6.46 -4.63
C TYR A 28 3.83 5.09 -4.98
N VAL A 29 3.22 4.99 -6.15
CA VAL A 29 2.62 3.73 -6.62
C VAL A 29 3.49 3.14 -7.73
N TYR A 30 3.97 1.93 -7.50
CA TYR A 30 4.79 1.18 -8.42
C TYR A 30 4.03 -0.02 -8.95
N GLN A 31 4.06 -0.24 -10.26
CA GLN A 31 3.62 -1.49 -10.89
C GLN A 31 4.84 -2.23 -11.41
N ASP A 32 5.07 -3.45 -10.90
CA ASP A 32 6.21 -4.30 -11.25
C ASP A 32 7.57 -3.57 -11.13
N GLY A 33 7.68 -2.69 -10.12
CA GLY A 33 8.87 -1.87 -9.85
C GLY A 33 8.97 -0.58 -10.67
N LYS A 34 8.02 -0.30 -11.56
CA LYS A 34 7.95 0.95 -12.32
C LYS A 34 6.97 1.92 -11.65
N LEU A 35 7.42 3.14 -11.34
CA LEU A 35 6.55 4.20 -10.84
C LEU A 35 5.48 4.53 -11.89
N ILE A 36 4.21 4.40 -11.51
CA ILE A 36 3.05 4.69 -12.36
C ILE A 36 2.26 5.91 -11.88
N GLU A 37 2.28 6.19 -10.57
CA GLU A 37 1.51 7.27 -9.98
C GLU A 37 2.19 7.81 -8.72
N THR A 38 1.95 9.09 -8.43
CA THR A 38 2.48 9.80 -7.26
C THR A 38 1.40 10.69 -6.67
N HIS A 39 1.18 10.62 -5.36
CA HIS A 39 0.26 11.48 -4.61
C HIS A 39 1.05 12.21 -3.53
N PHE A 40 1.06 13.53 -3.56
CA PHE A 40 1.80 14.35 -2.60
C PHE A 40 0.89 14.85 -1.49
N GLU A 41 1.49 15.21 -0.36
CA GLU A 41 0.79 15.87 0.76
C GLU A 41 -0.40 15.09 1.35
N LYS A 42 -0.32 13.75 1.35
CA LYS A 42 -1.37 12.85 1.78
C LYS A 42 -1.28 12.49 3.26
N THR A 43 -2.42 12.16 3.86
CA THR A 43 -2.48 11.66 5.23
C THR A 43 -2.48 10.14 5.27
N PHE A 44 -2.34 9.54 6.46
CA PHE A 44 -2.46 8.09 6.62
C PHE A 44 -3.82 7.54 6.12
N ASP A 45 -4.90 8.30 6.31
CA ASP A 45 -6.23 7.91 5.86
C ASP A 45 -6.33 7.93 4.33
N ASP A 46 -5.75 8.96 3.67
CA ASP A 46 -5.65 9.03 2.21
C ASP A 46 -4.91 7.81 1.63
N ILE A 47 -3.84 7.32 2.29
CA ILE A 47 -3.11 6.13 1.81
C ILE A 47 -4.04 4.93 1.73
N ARG A 48 -4.91 4.77 2.74
CA ARG A 48 -5.89 3.68 2.77
C ARG A 48 -6.89 3.82 1.62
N GLU A 49 -7.41 5.02 1.39
CA GLU A 49 -8.32 5.29 0.26
C GLU A 49 -7.64 5.02 -1.10
N ILE A 50 -6.44 5.56 -1.33
CA ILE A 50 -5.64 5.33 -2.55
C ILE A 50 -5.42 3.84 -2.76
N SER A 51 -5.03 3.12 -1.70
CA SER A 51 -4.75 1.69 -1.78
C SER A 51 -5.99 0.85 -2.16
N ASN A 52 -7.18 1.25 -1.67
CA ASN A 52 -8.45 0.64 -2.05
C ASN A 52 -8.86 0.98 -3.48
N GLU A 53 -8.65 2.22 -3.92
CA GLU A 53 -8.92 2.64 -5.30
C GLU A 53 -8.04 1.86 -6.28
N ILE A 54 -6.74 1.76 -6.01
CA ILE A 54 -5.78 0.96 -6.78
C ILE A 54 -6.21 -0.51 -6.82
N ARG A 55 -6.64 -1.09 -5.71
CA ARG A 55 -7.20 -2.46 -5.70
C ARG A 55 -8.43 -2.59 -6.60
N SER A 56 -9.31 -1.60 -6.62
CA SER A 56 -10.50 -1.60 -7.47
C SER A 56 -10.15 -1.45 -8.96
N LEU A 57 -9.10 -0.73 -9.29
CA LEU A 57 -8.62 -0.55 -10.66
C LEU A 57 -7.85 -1.77 -11.17
N TYR A 58 -7.10 -2.43 -10.29
CA TYR A 58 -6.19 -3.52 -10.60
C TYR A 58 -6.58 -4.81 -9.87
N THR A 59 -7.80 -5.29 -10.10
CA THR A 59 -8.38 -6.48 -9.46
C THR A 59 -7.62 -7.79 -9.70
N ASP A 60 -6.81 -7.85 -10.76
CA ASP A 60 -5.98 -9.00 -11.14
C ASP A 60 -4.50 -8.85 -10.68
N SER A 61 -4.20 -7.80 -9.93
CA SER A 61 -2.86 -7.49 -9.42
C SER A 61 -2.78 -7.65 -7.90
N GLN A 62 -1.63 -8.08 -7.42
CA GLN A 62 -1.36 -8.12 -5.98
C GLN A 62 -1.03 -6.70 -5.52
N VAL A 63 -1.87 -6.12 -4.66
CA VAL A 63 -1.60 -4.79 -4.08
C VAL A 63 -1.02 -4.93 -2.69
N GLU A 64 0.17 -4.37 -2.51
CA GLU A 64 0.91 -4.31 -1.25
C GLU A 64 1.13 -2.87 -0.84
N VAL A 65 0.86 -2.55 0.42
CA VAL A 65 1.12 -1.23 1.00
C VAL A 65 2.34 -1.33 1.92
N CYS A 66 3.34 -0.51 1.64
CA CYS A 66 4.57 -0.37 2.40
C CYS A 66 4.64 1.05 2.96
N CYS A 67 4.26 1.21 4.22
CA CYS A 67 4.48 2.46 4.92
C CYS A 67 5.86 2.43 5.59
N ILE A 68 6.76 3.27 5.08
CA ILE A 68 8.09 3.48 5.62
C ILE A 68 7.97 4.62 6.63
N GLY A 69 8.15 4.32 7.91
CA GLY A 69 8.03 5.30 8.97
C GLY A 69 8.15 4.58 10.29
N GLU A 70 8.95 5.14 11.20
CA GLU A 70 9.00 4.63 12.56
C GLU A 70 7.69 5.03 13.25
N ASP A 71 6.81 4.06 13.49
CA ASP A 71 5.80 4.23 14.54
C ASP A 71 6.51 4.55 15.87
N CYS A 72 5.79 5.06 16.87
CA CYS A 72 6.37 5.29 18.20
C CYS A 72 7.03 4.03 18.81
N ALA A 73 6.73 2.84 18.27
CA ALA A 73 7.36 1.56 18.61
C ALA A 73 8.53 1.11 17.68
N GLY A 74 8.92 1.89 16.67
CA GLY A 74 10.00 1.55 15.72
C GLY A 74 9.64 0.46 14.70
N GLY A 75 8.35 0.17 14.52
CA GLY A 75 7.85 -0.83 13.58
C GLY A 75 7.64 -0.26 12.17
N LEU A 76 8.05 -1.00 11.15
CA LEU A 76 7.66 -0.76 9.76
C LEU A 76 6.26 -1.34 9.52
N HIS A 77 5.32 -0.52 9.07
CA HIS A 77 3.97 -0.98 8.78
C HIS A 77 3.87 -1.42 7.31
N ARG A 78 3.99 -2.73 7.08
CA ARG A 78 3.73 -3.34 5.77
C ARG A 78 2.50 -4.23 5.87
N TRP A 79 1.54 -4.04 4.98
CA TRP A 79 0.37 -4.91 4.91
C TRP A 79 -0.05 -5.15 3.46
N SER A 80 -0.49 -6.37 3.17
CA SER A 80 -1.05 -6.75 1.86
C SER A 80 -2.56 -6.59 1.90
N ILE A 81 -3.15 -5.92 0.90
CA ILE A 81 -4.60 -5.70 0.88
C ILE A 81 -5.36 -6.98 0.50
N ASP A 82 -4.70 -7.89 -0.22
CA ASP A 82 -5.28 -9.19 -0.61
C ASP A 82 -5.45 -10.15 0.58
N ASP A 83 -4.75 -9.92 1.71
CA ASP A 83 -4.84 -10.75 2.92
C ASP A 83 -6.01 -10.34 3.85
N GLN A 84 -6.81 -9.33 3.47
CA GLN A 84 -8.03 -8.95 4.21
C GLN A 84 -9.25 -9.84 3.87
N GLU A 85 -9.05 -11.15 3.81
CA GLU A 85 -10.12 -12.10 4.11
C GLU A 85 -9.94 -12.48 5.59
N ASP A 86 -10.96 -12.28 6.42
CA ASP A 86 -11.02 -12.64 7.86
C ASP A 86 -10.67 -11.52 8.88
N MET A 87 -11.50 -10.46 8.93
CA MET A 87 -11.86 -9.81 10.21
C MET A 87 -13.31 -9.32 10.13
N VAL A 88 -14.25 -10.25 10.33
CA VAL A 88 -15.65 -9.99 10.71
C VAL A 88 -15.86 -10.40 12.16
#